data_AF-A0A537FJB6-F1
#
_entry.id   AF-A0A537FJB6-F1
#
_cell.length_a   1.000
_cell.length_b   1.000
_cell.length_c   1.000
_cell.angle_alpha   90.00
_cell.angle_beta   90.00
_cell.angle_gamma   90.00
#
_symmetry.space_group_name_H-M   'P 1'
#
loop_
_entity.id
_entity.type
_entity.pdbx_description
1 polymer ?
#
loop_
_entity_poly.entity_id
_entity_poly.type
_entity_poly.pdbx_seq_one_letter_code
_entity_poly.pdbx_strand_id
1 'polypeptide(L)'
;MPRTYDLESTGYNGRITADMSEDDVGKNLLQVIEKSREWGDKIPIGVFYQNETVPIYEERISERSPSYLEEPPAKQLLAKTDGRSVVNLANLSKELLFESLVLAQ
;
A
#
# COMPACT_ATOMS: atom_id res chain seq x y z
N MET A 1 11.58 4.86 39.02
CA MET A 1 10.40 4.36 38.27
C MET A 1 10.80 4.16 36.81
N PRO A 2 10.15 3.26 36.06
CA PRO A 2 10.35 3.16 34.63
C PRO A 2 10.04 4.50 33.95
N ARG A 3 10.87 4.92 32.99
CA ARG A 3 10.65 6.15 32.20
C ARG A 3 9.59 5.93 31.12
N THR A 4 9.35 4.68 30.73
CA THR A 4 8.39 4.33 29.69
C THR A 4 6.97 4.28 30.22
N TYR A 5 6.00 4.76 29.44
CA TYR A 5 4.58 4.62 29.74
C TYR A 5 3.80 4.23 28.50
N ASP A 6 2.75 3.44 28.70
CA ASP A 6 1.87 2.99 27.62
C ASP A 6 0.88 4.10 27.24
N LEU A 7 0.86 4.47 25.96
CA LEU A 7 -0.06 5.47 25.43
C LEU A 7 -1.53 5.05 25.59
N GLU A 8 -1.87 3.79 25.40
CA GLU A 8 -3.26 3.30 25.45
C GLU A 8 -3.85 3.48 26.84
N SER A 9 -3.04 3.28 27.88
CA SER A 9 -3.42 3.50 29.28
C SER A 9 -3.79 4.96 29.60
N THR A 10 -3.40 5.92 28.75
CA THR A 10 -3.70 7.35 28.94
C THR A 10 -4.98 7.80 28.23
N GLY A 11 -5.68 6.89 27.53
CA GLY A 11 -6.83 7.21 26.68
C GLY A 11 -6.45 7.85 25.35
N TYR A 12 -5.16 7.79 24.98
CA TYR A 12 -4.68 8.23 23.68
C TYR A 12 -5.24 7.35 22.57
N ASN A 13 -5.69 7.95 21.46
CA ASN A 13 -6.16 7.24 20.28
C ASN A 13 -5.61 7.91 19.00
N GLY A 14 -4.57 7.29 18.41
CA GLY A 14 -3.97 7.71 17.15
C GLY A 14 -4.59 7.09 15.89
N ARG A 15 -5.77 6.46 16.01
CA ARG A 15 -6.44 5.79 14.89
C ARG A 15 -7.27 6.78 14.07
N ILE A 16 -7.04 6.76 12.75
CA ILE A 16 -7.83 7.50 11.76
C ILE A 16 -8.89 6.58 11.17
N THR A 17 -10.14 7.04 11.13
CA THR A 17 -11.27 6.32 10.56
C THR A 17 -11.92 7.12 9.44
N ALA A 18 -12.67 6.44 8.57
CA ALA A 18 -13.27 7.05 7.38
C ALA A 18 -14.38 8.07 7.68
N ASP A 19 -14.93 8.04 8.89
CA ASP A 19 -15.97 8.94 9.40
C ASP A 19 -15.42 10.23 10.04
N MET A 20 -14.10 10.36 10.18
CA MET A 20 -13.48 11.57 10.73
C MET A 20 -13.51 12.73 9.74
N SER A 21 -13.73 13.94 10.26
CA SER A 21 -13.56 15.18 9.48
C SER A 21 -12.08 15.47 9.22
N GLU A 22 -11.76 16.22 8.16
CA GLU A 22 -10.38 16.65 7.87
C GLU A 22 -9.75 17.41 9.05
N ASP A 23 -10.54 18.25 9.74
CA ASP A 23 -10.10 18.99 10.93
C ASP A 23 -9.71 18.05 12.08
N ASP A 24 -10.48 16.98 12.30
CA ASP A 24 -10.20 16.02 13.37
C ASP A 24 -9.00 15.12 13.03
N VAL A 25 -8.81 14.78 11.75
CA VAL A 25 -7.58 14.13 11.27
C VAL A 25 -6.38 15.03 11.51
N GLY A 26 -6.47 16.32 11.21
CA GLY A 26 -5.42 17.31 11.46
C GLY A 26 -5.05 17.42 12.94
N LYS A 27 -6.05 17.51 13.83
CA LYS A 27 -5.84 17.53 15.29
C LYS A 27 -5.18 16.25 15.79
N ASN A 28 -5.62 15.08 15.29
CA ASN A 28 -5.04 13.81 15.68
C ASN A 28 -3.55 13.75 15.28
N LEU A 29 -3.23 14.15 14.05
CA LEU A 29 -1.85 14.18 13.54
C LEU A 29 -0.95 15.12 14.37
N LEU A 30 -1.46 16.26 14.84
CA LEU A 30 -0.72 17.14 15.74
C LEU A 30 -0.39 16.44 17.06
N GLN A 31 -1.35 15.71 17.66
CA GLN A 31 -1.11 14.94 18.89
C GLN A 31 -0.09 13.81 18.68
N VAL A 32 -0.13 13.12 17.54
CA VAL A 32 0.88 12.11 17.15
C VAL A 32 2.27 12.73 17.16
N ILE A 33 2.42 13.91 16.55
CA ILE A 33 3.70 14.62 16.48
C ILE A 33 4.16 15.04 17.89
N GLU A 34 3.27 15.57 18.72
CA GLU A 34 3.60 15.93 20.11
C GLU A 34 4.09 14.71 20.91
N LYS A 35 3.36 13.59 20.87
CA LYS A 35 3.75 12.36 21.56
C LYS A 35 5.07 11.80 21.04
N SER A 36 5.30 11.84 19.72
CA SER A 36 6.55 11.35 19.11
C SER A 36 7.80 12.12 19.55
N ARG A 37 7.63 13.35 20.05
CA ARG A 37 8.72 14.23 20.51
C ARG A 37 9.01 14.09 22.01
N GLU A 38 8.19 13.36 22.76
CA GLU A 38 8.43 13.16 24.19
C GLU A 38 9.69 12.30 24.42
N TRP A 39 10.63 12.85 25.18
CA TRP A 39 11.88 12.19 25.53
C TRP A 39 12.37 12.64 26.91
N GLY A 40 13.25 11.86 27.54
CA GLY A 40 13.81 12.17 28.86
C GLY A 40 13.09 11.42 29.97
N ASP A 41 12.33 12.13 30.80
CA ASP A 41 11.72 11.57 32.02
C ASP A 41 10.51 10.67 31.74
N LYS A 42 9.83 10.91 30.63
CA LYS A 42 8.70 10.11 30.13
C LYS A 42 8.93 9.76 28.66
N ILE A 43 8.80 8.49 28.35
CA ILE A 43 8.97 7.95 27.00
C ILE A 43 7.70 7.18 26.64
N PRO A 44 6.85 7.70 25.76
CA PRO A 44 5.66 6.99 25.32
C PRO A 44 6.05 5.74 24.52
N ILE A 45 5.33 4.65 24.75
CA ILE A 45 5.40 3.42 23.96
C ILE A 45 3.98 3.00 23.56
N GLY A 46 3.87 2.22 22.49
CA GLY A 46 2.59 1.75 21.94
C GLY A 46 2.34 2.24 20.52
N VAL A 47 1.07 2.25 20.10
CA VAL A 47 0.65 2.71 18.77
C VAL A 47 0.47 4.23 18.80
N PHE A 48 1.34 4.94 18.07
CA PHE A 48 1.23 6.38 17.91
C PHE A 48 0.23 6.75 16.82
N TYR A 49 0.25 6.05 15.69
CA TYR A 49 -0.58 6.41 14.55
C TYR A 49 -0.98 5.16 13.77
N GLN A 50 -2.24 5.10 13.38
CA GLN A 50 -2.77 4.06 12.51
C GLN A 50 -3.79 4.68 11.58
N ASN A 51 -3.55 4.56 10.27
CA ASN A 51 -4.48 5.05 9.26
C ASN A 51 -4.74 3.96 8.22
N GLU A 52 -5.95 3.42 8.27
CA GLU A 52 -6.44 2.37 7.37
C GLU A 52 -7.34 2.92 6.26
N THR A 53 -7.46 4.26 6.14
CA THR A 53 -8.28 4.89 5.09
C THR A 53 -7.52 5.05 3.77
N VAL A 54 -6.20 4.87 3.79
CA VAL A 54 -5.33 4.96 2.61
C VAL A 54 -5.17 3.56 2.01
N PRO A 55 -5.48 3.37 0.71
CA PRO A 55 -5.31 2.08 0.06
C PRO A 55 -3.87 1.57 0.13
N ILE A 56 -3.72 0.28 0.40
CA ILE A 56 -2.41 -0.38 0.39
C ILE A 56 -1.91 -0.54 -1.07
N TYR A 57 -0.64 -0.87 -1.24
CA TYR A 57 -0.03 -0.83 -2.58
C TYR A 57 -0.63 -1.87 -3.53
N GLU A 58 -0.95 -3.06 -3.03
CA GLU A 58 -1.58 -4.14 -3.77
C GLU A 58 -3.01 -3.82 -4.22
N GLU A 59 -3.77 -3.04 -3.44
CA GLU A 59 -5.08 -2.53 -3.85
C GLU A 59 -4.94 -1.57 -5.04
N ARG A 60 -3.94 -0.68 -5.00
CA ARG A 60 -3.63 0.23 -6.12
C ARG A 60 -3.14 -0.51 -7.36
N ILE A 61 -2.42 -1.63 -7.21
CA ILE A 61 -2.05 -2.47 -8.36
C ILE A 61 -3.30 -3.13 -8.96
N SER A 62 -4.25 -3.52 -8.12
CA SER A 62 -5.48 -4.19 -8.54
C SER A 62 -6.36 -3.30 -9.42
N GLU A 63 -6.29 -1.98 -9.27
CA GLU A 63 -6.94 -1.02 -10.18
C GLU A 63 -6.45 -1.14 -11.64
N ARG A 64 -5.20 -1.56 -11.85
CA ARG A 64 -4.59 -1.74 -13.19
C ARG A 64 -4.56 -3.20 -13.64
N SER A 65 -4.48 -4.12 -12.68
CA SER A 65 -4.42 -5.56 -12.89
C SER A 65 -5.45 -6.22 -11.97
N PRO A 66 -6.72 -6.35 -12.40
CA PRO A 66 -7.81 -6.81 -11.54
C PRO A 66 -7.58 -8.17 -10.86
N SER A 67 -6.81 -9.06 -11.51
CA SER A 67 -6.50 -10.39 -10.98
C SER A 67 -5.33 -10.41 -10.00
N TYR A 68 -4.69 -9.28 -9.67
CA TYR A 68 -3.42 -9.27 -8.94
C TYR A 68 -3.50 -9.90 -7.53
N LEU A 69 -4.60 -9.68 -6.80
CA LEU A 69 -4.79 -10.27 -5.46
C LEU A 69 -5.10 -11.78 -5.52
N GLU A 70 -5.83 -12.22 -6.54
CA GLU A 70 -6.22 -13.62 -6.72
C GLU A 70 -5.06 -14.45 -7.30
N GLU A 71 -4.42 -13.93 -8.34
CA GLU A 71 -3.36 -14.54 -9.14
C GLU A 71 -2.10 -13.63 -9.21
N PRO A 72 -1.41 -13.40 -8.08
CA PRO A 72 -0.19 -12.62 -8.06
C PRO A 72 0.91 -13.28 -8.89
N PRO A 73 1.96 -12.55 -9.30
CA PRO A 73 3.03 -13.06 -10.17
C PRO A 73 3.65 -14.38 -9.68
N ALA A 74 3.77 -14.57 -8.37
CA ALA A 74 4.33 -15.78 -7.78
C ALA A 74 3.46 -17.05 -7.97
N LYS A 75 2.16 -16.90 -8.25
CA LYS A 75 1.22 -18.01 -8.49
C LYS A 75 0.96 -18.27 -9.97
N GLN A 76 1.40 -17.37 -10.85
CA GLN A 76 1.17 -17.50 -12.28
C GLN A 76 1.96 -18.67 -12.86
N LEU A 77 1.33 -19.38 -13.79
CA LEU A 77 2.01 -20.41 -14.56
C LEU A 77 3.04 -19.76 -15.49
N LEU A 78 4.32 -20.12 -15.37
CA LEU A 78 5.39 -19.53 -16.20
C LEU A 78 5.67 -20.33 -17.47
N ALA A 79 5.50 -21.65 -17.40
CA ALA A 79 5.76 -22.56 -18.50
C ALA A 79 4.76 -23.72 -18.52
N LYS A 80 4.50 -24.24 -19.70
CA LYS A 80 3.76 -25.49 -19.91
C LYS A 80 4.61 -26.69 -19.48
N THR A 81 4.00 -27.86 -19.45
CA THR A 81 4.68 -29.13 -19.15
C THR A 81 5.83 -29.46 -20.10
N ASP A 82 5.83 -28.91 -21.31
CA ASP A 82 6.88 -29.06 -22.32
C ASP A 82 7.99 -28.00 -22.24
N GLY A 83 7.96 -27.12 -21.23
CA GLY A 83 8.94 -26.05 -21.02
C GLY A 83 8.73 -24.80 -21.87
N ARG A 84 7.69 -24.74 -22.71
CA ARG A 84 7.37 -23.55 -23.51
C ARG A 84 6.60 -22.51 -22.68
N SER A 85 6.78 -21.23 -23.02
CA SER A 85 6.03 -20.13 -22.41
C SER A 85 4.52 -20.30 -22.61
N VAL A 86 3.74 -19.92 -21.60
CA VAL A 86 2.27 -19.86 -21.67
C VAL A 86 1.75 -18.55 -22.26
N VAL A 87 2.61 -17.53 -22.34
CA VAL A 87 2.24 -16.17 -22.76
C VAL A 87 1.95 -16.14 -24.26
N ASN A 88 0.79 -15.62 -24.65
CA ASN A 88 0.44 -15.39 -26.04
C ASN A 88 0.77 -13.93 -26.43
N LEU A 89 1.79 -13.76 -27.28
CA LEU A 89 2.25 -12.44 -27.75
C LEU A 89 1.68 -12.04 -29.12
N ALA A 90 0.75 -12.81 -29.70
CA ALA A 90 0.29 -12.61 -31.08
C ALA A 90 -0.27 -11.21 -31.35
N ASN A 91 -1.02 -10.65 -30.39
CA ASN A 91 -1.59 -9.30 -30.52
C ASN A 91 -0.49 -8.21 -30.52
N LEU A 92 0.45 -8.31 -29.58
CA LEU A 92 1.60 -7.39 -29.51
C LEU A 92 2.44 -7.47 -30.80
N SER A 93 2.72 -8.68 -31.28
CA SER A 93 3.48 -8.87 -32.53
C SER A 93 2.76 -8.27 -33.73
N LYS A 94 1.43 -8.41 -33.81
CA LYS A 94 0.63 -7.84 -34.91
C LYS A 94 0.69 -6.31 -34.91
N GLU A 95 0.57 -5.69 -33.75
CA GLU A 95 0.63 -4.23 -33.60
C GLU A 95 1.99 -3.67 -34.02
N LEU A 96 3.08 -4.24 -33.49
CA LEU A 96 4.44 -3.82 -33.83
C LEU A 96 4.78 -4.02 -35.31
N LEU A 97 4.34 -5.11 -35.92
CA LEU A 97 4.55 -5.36 -37.35
C LEU A 97 3.73 -4.41 -38.23
N PHE A 98 2.49 -4.09 -37.83
CA PHE A 98 1.66 -3.13 -38.54
C PHE A 98 2.26 -1.72 -38.53
N GLU A 99 2.76 -1.26 -37.39
CA GLU A 99 3.47 0.02 -37.28
C GLU A 99 4.72 0.07 -38.16
N SER A 100 5.51 -1.01 -38.19
CA SER A 100 6.71 -1.09 -39.02
C SER A 100 6.42 -1.03 -40.53
N LEU A 101 5.25 -1.50 -40.96
CA LEU A 101 4.82 -1.49 -42.36
C LEU A 101 4.22 -0.14 -42.78
N VAL A 102 3.55 0.57 -41.87
CA VAL A 102 2.96 1.90 -42.13
C VAL A 102 4.02 3.00 -42.12
N LEU A 103 5.04 2.92 -41.26
CA LEU A 103 6.15 3.89 -41.22
C LEU A 103 7.20 3.70 -42.32
N ALA A 104 7.15 2.58 -43.05
CA ALA A 104 8.06 2.27 -44.16
C ALA A 104 7.50 2.67 -45.55
N GLN A 105 6.32 3.29 -45.61
CA GLN A 105 5.70 3.87 -46.82
C GLN A 105 5.75 5.41 -46.77
#